data_AF-A0A2E1ML26-F1
#
_entry.id   AF-A0A2E1ML26-F1
#
_cell.length_a   1.000
_cell.length_b   1.000
_cell.length_c   1.000
_cell.angle_alpha   90.00
_cell.angle_beta   90.00
_cell.angle_gamma   90.00
#
_symmetry.space_group_name_H-M   'P 1'
#
loop_
_entity.id
_entity.type
_entity.pdbx_description
1 polymer ?
#
loop_
_entity_poly.entity_id
_entity_poly.type
_entity_poly.pdbx_seq_one_letter_code
_entity_poly.pdbx_strand_id
1 'polypeptide(L)'
;MSDGVFGIMAWSRKSAMFASLAVALYLLGLVLRNQQLVTVAVVLLSFLTWAAFRTSHADVSSSGRRIDDTQNDEGVELQNILAMRKVSSSRIFEDGEIDVSLRLQNRSNTSKVLEVRDRVPEVMRIKKGANYVLMELGPQRETEISYTIETPLRGFYTIGPVCVRVQDAFGLFHNEKEIHLYEDFLVFPKMEDIKDAMIKSRVPKIFTGAVNIRNPGEGSNFYNLREYIPGDPMKKVNWKATARQDGKMMVNEFEKDAVSDIIIILDSRKISETGPVSRNSLVYSTRAAASLSQYFLSRRDSVGLVLYGDEITSVDRDTGKKQLYVLLTKLAGSMAKGNTPLKIVTNRIMPHINRGSPVILLSPLEEDPTIVDAVRDLRSRNFEVTILSPSSLEFEFDARRLDRTGYEVLKTERDILMAELRGLGAYVMDWEPDMMLNTALTGARGF
;
A
#
# COMPACT_ATOMS: atom_id res chain seq x y z
N MET A 1 -10.71 58.95 5.73
CA MET A 1 -10.10 58.84 7.09
C MET A 1 -10.27 57.42 7.56
N SER A 2 -9.22 56.61 7.41
CA SER A 2 -8.88 55.42 8.22
C SER A 2 -7.58 54.85 7.64
N ASP A 3 -6.49 55.52 8.03
CA ASP A 3 -5.10 55.11 8.19
C ASP A 3 -4.55 53.91 7.38
N GLY A 4 -3.71 54.24 6.41
CA GLY A 4 -2.74 53.33 5.83
C GLY A 4 -1.64 53.02 6.83
N VAL A 5 -1.63 51.78 7.32
CA VAL A 5 -0.54 51.24 8.14
C VAL A 5 0.59 50.83 7.18
N PHE A 6 1.52 51.75 6.93
CA PHE A 6 2.84 51.40 6.44
C PHE A 6 3.45 50.40 7.44
N GLY A 7 3.87 49.24 6.96
CA GLY A 7 4.60 48.26 7.77
C GLY A 7 5.87 48.89 8.32
N ILE A 8 5.83 49.30 9.59
CA ILE A 8 7.00 49.79 10.30
C ILE A 8 7.94 48.60 10.46
N MET A 9 9.05 48.63 9.73
CA MET A 9 10.18 47.73 9.92
C MET A 9 10.56 47.76 11.41
N ALA A 10 10.31 46.66 12.14
CA ALA A 10 10.61 46.59 13.56
C ALA A 10 12.12 46.39 13.74
N TRP A 11 12.87 47.49 13.88
CA TRP A 11 14.30 47.44 14.16
C TRP A 11 14.53 46.91 15.58
N SER A 12 15.49 46.00 15.77
CA SER A 12 15.89 45.61 17.12
C SER A 12 16.39 46.84 17.89
N ARG A 13 16.16 46.91 19.22
CA ARG A 13 16.64 48.04 20.05
C ARG A 13 18.14 48.30 19.87
N LYS A 14 18.94 47.27 19.60
CA LYS A 14 20.38 47.38 19.32
C LYS A 14 20.64 48.04 17.97
N SER A 15 19.92 47.65 16.92
CA SER A 15 20.04 48.21 15.57
C SER A 15 19.66 49.69 15.51
N ALA A 16 18.61 50.08 16.25
CA ALA A 16 18.19 51.47 16.37
C ALA A 16 19.25 52.35 17.07
N MET A 17 19.92 51.82 18.11
CA MET A 17 21.04 52.50 18.77
C MET A 17 22.27 52.66 17.86
N PHE A 18 22.58 51.67 17.03
CA PHE A 18 23.69 51.79 16.08
C PHE A 18 23.40 52.77 14.94
N ALA A 19 22.15 52.86 14.48
CA ALA A 19 21.75 53.85 13.49
C ALA A 19 21.82 55.28 14.04
N SER A 20 21.34 55.51 15.27
CA SER A 20 21.43 56.83 15.89
C SER A 20 22.88 57.24 16.17
N LEU A 21 23.74 56.30 16.57
CA LEU A 21 25.18 56.53 16.73
C LEU A 21 25.86 56.88 15.40
N ALA A 22 25.52 56.18 14.31
CA ALA A 22 26.08 56.47 13.00
C ALA A 22 25.67 57.87 12.49
N VAL A 23 24.41 58.26 12.69
CA VAL A 23 23.92 59.61 12.36
C VAL A 23 24.60 60.68 13.21
N ALA A 24 24.78 60.43 14.52
CA ALA A 24 25.48 61.35 15.41
C ALA A 24 26.95 61.53 15.01
N LEU A 25 27.66 60.45 14.66
CA LEU A 25 29.04 60.50 14.18
C LEU A 25 29.16 61.23 12.84
N TYR A 26 28.18 61.06 11.95
CA TYR A 26 28.14 61.77 10.67
C TYR A 26 28.00 63.29 10.88
N LEU A 27 27.04 63.71 11.72
CA LEU A 27 26.82 65.12 12.02
C LEU A 27 28.01 65.74 12.77
N LEU A 28 28.57 65.02 13.74
CA LEU A 28 29.76 65.47 14.48
C LEU A 28 30.97 65.61 13.54
N GLY A 29 31.15 64.67 12.61
CA GLY A 29 32.21 64.72 11.60
C GLY A 29 32.08 65.92 10.66
N LEU A 30 30.85 66.29 10.28
CA LEU A 30 30.58 67.49 9.48
C LEU A 30 30.87 68.78 10.26
N VAL A 31 30.46 68.88 11.53
CA VAL A 31 30.67 70.06 12.37
C VAL A 31 32.15 70.28 12.67
N LEU A 32 32.88 69.21 13.00
CA LEU A 32 34.31 69.27 13.31
C LEU A 32 35.20 69.28 12.04
N ARG A 33 34.61 69.23 10.83
CA ARG A 33 35.31 69.05 9.54
C ARG A 33 36.31 67.88 9.56
N ASN A 34 35.99 66.81 10.26
CA ASN A 34 36.84 65.62 10.35
C ASN A 34 36.33 64.53 9.40
N GLN A 35 37.05 64.35 8.29
CA GLN A 35 36.69 63.38 7.23
C GLN A 35 36.71 61.93 7.73
N GLN A 36 37.54 61.59 8.72
CA GLN A 36 37.62 60.21 9.25
C GLN A 36 36.32 59.79 9.96
N LEU A 37 35.70 60.71 10.72
CA LEU A 37 34.43 60.44 11.40
C LEU A 37 33.29 60.23 10.41
N VAL A 38 33.27 61.02 9.32
CA VAL A 38 32.28 60.89 8.25
C VAL A 38 32.42 59.53 7.56
N THR A 39 33.64 59.10 7.25
CA THR A 39 33.87 57.77 6.64
C THR A 39 33.42 56.62 7.54
N VAL A 40 33.72 56.67 8.84
CA VAL A 40 33.28 55.63 9.79
C VAL A 40 31.75 55.57 9.88
N ALA A 41 31.08 56.73 9.90
CA ALA A 41 29.63 56.80 9.93
C ALA A 41 28.97 56.21 8.68
N VAL A 42 29.52 56.49 7.49
CA VAL A 42 29.01 55.95 6.21
C VAL A 42 29.19 54.43 6.15
N VAL A 43 30.34 53.91 6.60
CA VAL A 43 30.58 52.46 6.66
C VAL A 43 29.58 51.79 7.61
N LEU A 44 29.34 52.36 8.79
CA LEU A 44 28.33 51.86 9.75
C LEU A 44 26.91 51.86 9.16
N LEU A 45 26.51 52.92 8.47
CA LEU A 45 25.20 53.00 7.80
C LEU A 45 25.07 51.97 6.67
N SER A 46 26.12 51.78 5.87
CA SER A 46 26.14 50.77 4.80
C SER A 46 26.06 49.34 5.35
N PHE A 47 26.72 49.07 6.49
CA PHE A 47 26.66 47.78 7.16
C PHE A 47 25.27 47.52 7.77
N LEU A 48 24.64 48.53 8.38
CA LEU A 48 23.30 48.39 8.95
C LEU A 48 22.23 48.17 7.88
N THR A 49 22.32 48.86 6.75
CA THR A 49 21.40 48.67 5.62
C THR A 49 21.57 47.28 4.99
N TRP A 50 22.81 46.81 4.82
CA TRP A 50 23.09 45.44 4.39
C TRP A 50 22.56 44.38 5.39
N ALA A 51 22.80 44.59 6.69
CA ALA A 51 22.34 43.68 7.73
C ALA A 51 20.80 43.60 7.80
N ALA A 52 20.11 44.74 7.69
CA ALA A 52 18.64 44.80 7.68
C ALA A 52 18.03 44.04 6.48
N PHE A 53 18.70 44.08 5.32
CA PHE A 53 18.29 43.33 4.14
C PHE A 53 18.42 41.81 4.35
N ARG A 54 19.47 41.39 5.07
CA ARG A 54 19.71 39.98 5.44
C ARG A 54 18.82 39.47 6.57
N THR A 55 18.50 40.26 7.59
CA THR A 55 17.66 39.80 8.72
C THR A 55 16.18 39.67 8.36
N SER A 56 15.69 40.37 7.33
CA SER A 56 14.38 40.06 6.74
C SER A 56 14.31 38.64 6.14
N HIS A 57 15.43 37.91 6.08
CA HIS A 57 15.54 36.52 5.62
C HIS A 57 15.89 35.52 6.75
N ALA A 58 15.83 35.90 8.03
CA ALA A 58 16.27 35.04 9.14
C ALA A 58 15.15 34.41 10.01
N ASP A 59 13.88 34.81 9.86
CA ASP A 59 12.77 34.25 10.63
C ASP A 59 12.08 33.09 9.90
N VAL A 60 12.78 31.98 9.61
CA VAL A 60 12.16 30.63 9.53
C VAL A 60 13.23 29.57 9.79
N SER A 61 13.68 29.45 11.03
CA SER A 61 14.38 28.24 11.49
C SER A 61 14.09 27.97 12.95
N SER A 62 12.84 27.58 13.24
CA SER A 62 12.52 26.85 14.47
C SER A 62 11.32 25.94 14.21
N SER A 63 11.64 24.65 14.15
CA SER A 63 10.74 23.51 14.19
C SER A 63 9.84 23.51 15.43
N GLY A 64 8.59 23.08 15.28
CA GLY A 64 7.69 22.83 16.41
C GLY A 64 6.41 22.14 15.99
N ARG A 65 6.49 20.82 15.82
CA ARG A 65 5.38 19.88 15.57
C ARG A 65 4.22 20.10 16.55
N ARG A 66 2.99 20.23 16.05
CA ARG A 66 1.80 19.72 16.73
C ARG A 66 0.70 19.42 15.70
N ILE A 67 0.36 18.13 15.67
CA ILE A 67 -0.83 17.56 15.05
C ILE A 67 -2.01 18.02 15.89
N ASP A 68 -3.07 18.55 15.27
CA ASP A 68 -4.46 18.31 15.67
C ASP A 68 -5.38 18.57 14.47
N ASP A 69 -6.40 17.72 14.38
CA ASP A 69 -7.32 17.49 13.28
C ASP A 69 -7.95 18.74 12.64
N THR A 70 -7.99 18.80 11.30
CA THR A 70 -9.19 19.24 10.56
C THR A 70 -9.14 18.87 9.06
N GLN A 71 -10.27 18.33 8.61
CA GLN A 71 -10.71 18.09 7.22
C GLN A 71 -10.09 18.94 6.09
N ASN A 72 -9.67 18.24 5.03
CA ASN A 72 -9.66 18.58 3.59
C ASN A 72 -9.23 20.00 3.15
N ASP A 73 -8.29 20.02 2.21
CA ASP A 73 -7.63 21.17 1.56
C ASP A 73 -6.53 21.86 2.40
N GLU A 74 -5.43 21.14 2.64
CA GLU A 74 -4.21 21.75 3.21
C GLU A 74 -3.41 22.50 2.12
N GLY A 75 -3.67 23.80 1.99
CA GLY A 75 -2.78 24.71 1.27
C GLY A 75 -1.61 25.12 2.15
N VAL A 76 -0.37 24.96 1.66
CA VAL A 76 0.84 25.40 2.37
C VAL A 76 1.44 26.64 1.70
N GLU A 77 1.74 27.68 2.48
CA GLU A 77 2.22 28.98 1.99
C GLU A 77 3.73 29.14 2.13
N LEU A 78 4.43 29.51 1.04
CA LEU A 78 5.82 29.96 1.11
C LEU A 78 6.07 31.12 0.13
N GLN A 79 6.55 32.26 0.64
CA GLN A 79 6.90 33.45 -0.17
C GLN A 79 5.79 33.88 -1.15
N ASN A 80 4.55 33.87 -0.67
CA ASN A 80 3.36 34.17 -1.47
C ASN A 80 3.14 33.21 -2.65
N ILE A 81 3.70 32.00 -2.63
CA ILE A 81 3.25 30.89 -3.48
C ILE A 81 2.42 29.96 -2.61
N LEU A 82 1.16 29.74 -3.00
CA LEU A 82 0.28 28.72 -2.43
C LEU A 82 0.24 27.53 -3.37
N ALA A 83 0.36 26.31 -2.85
CA ALA A 83 0.16 25.09 -3.61
C ALA A 83 -1.01 24.28 -3.03
N MET A 84 -1.81 23.68 -3.92
CA MET A 84 -2.87 22.72 -3.57
C MET A 84 -2.79 21.52 -4.50
N ARG A 85 -2.85 20.31 -3.96
CA ARG A 85 -2.83 19.07 -4.74
C ARG A 85 -4.18 18.39 -4.65
N LYS A 86 -4.64 17.83 -5.77
CA LYS A 86 -5.78 16.94 -5.83
C LYS A 86 -5.39 15.67 -6.56
N VAL A 87 -5.78 14.52 -6.00
CA VAL A 87 -5.60 13.21 -6.61
C VAL A 87 -6.96 12.60 -6.97
N SER A 88 -7.01 11.80 -8.04
CA SER A 88 -8.26 11.15 -8.49
C SER A 88 -8.78 10.10 -7.51
N SER A 89 -7.88 9.42 -6.79
CA SER A 89 -8.22 8.44 -5.76
C SER A 89 -7.11 8.30 -4.73
N SER A 90 -7.48 8.11 -3.46
CA SER A 90 -6.57 7.75 -2.37
C SER A 90 -6.37 6.24 -2.22
N ARG A 91 -7.14 5.42 -2.96
CA ARG A 91 -7.07 3.96 -2.95
C ARG A 91 -7.18 3.41 -4.36
N ILE A 92 -6.21 2.61 -4.77
CA ILE A 92 -6.15 2.02 -6.11
C ILE A 92 -5.59 0.60 -6.05
N PHE A 93 -5.74 -0.17 -7.11
CA PHE A 93 -5.08 -1.46 -7.26
C PHE A 93 -3.77 -1.31 -8.05
N GLU A 94 -2.85 -2.25 -7.89
CA GLU A 94 -1.68 -2.40 -8.77
C GLU A 94 -2.08 -2.30 -10.26
N ASP A 95 -1.19 -1.74 -11.07
CA ASP A 95 -1.37 -1.37 -12.48
C ASP A 95 -2.45 -0.28 -12.73
N GLY A 96 -2.99 0.32 -11.67
CA GLY A 96 -3.90 1.46 -11.76
C GLY A 96 -3.20 2.77 -12.14
N GLU A 97 -4.02 3.76 -12.50
CA GLU A 97 -3.62 5.12 -12.83
C GLU A 97 -4.21 6.12 -11.83
N ILE A 98 -3.39 7.02 -11.30
CA ILE A 98 -3.82 8.15 -10.47
C ILE A 98 -3.56 9.43 -11.25
N ASP A 99 -4.61 10.23 -11.45
CA ASP A 99 -4.49 11.57 -12.01
C ASP A 99 -4.21 12.56 -10.88
N VAL A 100 -3.17 13.36 -11.05
CA VAL A 100 -2.72 14.36 -10.09
C VAL A 100 -2.87 15.74 -10.72
N SER A 101 -3.55 16.64 -10.02
CA SER A 101 -3.58 18.07 -10.34
C SER A 101 -2.91 18.85 -9.22
N LEU A 102 -1.85 19.58 -9.56
CA LEU A 102 -1.16 20.52 -8.68
C LEU A 102 -1.47 21.95 -9.12
N ARG A 103 -2.23 22.67 -8.31
CA ARG A 103 -2.51 24.10 -8.50
C ARG A 103 -1.53 24.94 -7.72
N LEU A 104 -1.00 25.96 -8.38
CA LEU A 104 -0.05 26.91 -7.82
C LEU A 104 -0.60 28.32 -8.01
N GLN A 105 -0.60 29.13 -6.94
CA GLN A 105 -1.06 30.51 -6.98
C GLN A 105 0.06 31.44 -6.51
N ASN A 106 0.38 32.45 -7.33
CA ASN A 106 1.25 33.54 -6.93
C ASN A 106 0.42 34.65 -6.26
N ARG A 107 0.42 34.68 -4.93
CA ARG A 107 -0.20 35.71 -4.08
C ARG A 107 0.64 37.00 -3.96
N SER A 108 1.77 37.10 -4.65
CA SER A 108 2.57 38.34 -4.66
C SER A 108 2.08 39.33 -5.71
N ASN A 109 2.51 40.58 -5.56
CA ASN A 109 2.20 41.68 -6.50
C ASN A 109 3.20 41.79 -7.65
N THR A 110 4.12 40.82 -7.78
CA THR A 110 5.14 40.78 -8.84
C THR A 110 5.10 39.42 -9.55
N SER A 111 5.47 39.39 -10.83
CA SER A 111 5.74 38.12 -11.52
C SER A 111 6.90 37.36 -10.86
N LYS A 112 6.83 36.04 -10.90
CA LYS A 112 7.90 35.14 -10.44
C LYS A 112 8.18 34.10 -11.52
N VAL A 113 9.44 33.88 -11.84
CA VAL A 113 9.86 32.72 -12.66
C VAL A 113 9.98 31.53 -11.72
N LEU A 114 9.16 30.52 -11.95
CA LEU A 114 9.01 29.34 -11.10
C LEU A 114 9.46 28.10 -11.87
N GLU A 115 10.40 27.37 -11.28
CA GLU A 115 10.70 25.98 -11.58
C GLU A 115 10.06 25.12 -10.50
N VAL A 116 9.04 24.34 -10.85
CA VAL A 116 8.29 23.50 -9.90
C VAL A 116 8.43 22.04 -10.26
N ARG A 117 8.69 21.21 -9.27
CA ARG A 117 8.72 19.75 -9.36
C ARG A 117 7.89 19.15 -8.22
N ASP A 118 6.86 18.40 -8.56
CA ASP A 118 6.13 17.60 -7.57
C ASP A 118 6.81 16.23 -7.41
N ARG A 119 7.28 15.90 -6.21
CA ARG A 119 8.01 14.63 -5.99
C ARG A 119 7.03 13.46 -6.00
N VAL A 120 7.35 12.45 -6.81
CA VAL A 120 6.58 11.21 -6.95
C VAL A 120 7.45 10.06 -6.44
N PRO A 121 6.90 9.01 -5.79
CA PRO A 121 7.69 7.86 -5.35
C PRO A 121 8.47 7.21 -6.49
N GLU A 122 9.71 6.78 -6.22
CA GLU A 122 10.65 6.27 -7.24
C GLU A 122 10.13 5.06 -8.02
N VAL A 123 9.28 4.25 -7.40
CA VAL A 123 8.69 3.06 -8.03
C VAL A 123 7.58 3.39 -9.02
N MET A 124 7.07 4.62 -9.03
CA MET A 124 5.97 5.05 -9.88
C MET A 124 6.49 5.65 -11.17
N ARG A 125 5.73 5.47 -12.26
CA ARG A 125 6.06 6.04 -13.57
C ARG A 125 5.04 7.11 -13.96
N ILE A 126 5.52 8.23 -14.47
CA ILE A 126 4.64 9.24 -15.09
C ILE A 126 4.23 8.73 -16.47
N LYS A 127 2.95 8.44 -16.63
CA LYS A 127 2.37 7.91 -17.86
C LYS A 127 1.98 9.01 -18.83
N LYS A 128 1.44 10.12 -18.31
CA LYS A 128 0.96 11.28 -19.09
C LYS A 128 1.29 12.58 -18.37
N GLY A 129 1.52 13.65 -19.14
CA GLY A 129 1.86 14.96 -18.60
C GLY A 129 3.28 15.02 -18.03
N ALA A 130 3.52 16.00 -17.17
CA ALA A 130 4.78 16.18 -16.47
C ALA A 130 4.52 16.65 -15.04
N ASN A 131 5.20 16.06 -14.07
CA ASN A 131 5.23 16.55 -12.67
C ASN A 131 6.20 17.72 -12.48
N TYR A 132 6.60 18.36 -13.58
CA TYR A 132 7.59 19.42 -13.61
C TYR A 132 7.15 20.52 -14.57
N VAL A 133 7.38 21.77 -14.18
CA VAL A 133 7.16 22.91 -15.07
C VAL A 133 8.14 24.03 -14.76
N LEU A 134 8.55 24.75 -15.81
CA LEU A 134 9.28 26.00 -15.72
C LEU A 134 8.44 27.07 -16.41
N MET A 135 8.01 28.10 -15.68
CA MET A 135 7.18 29.17 -16.23
C MET A 135 7.30 30.49 -15.47
N GLU A 136 6.90 31.59 -16.10
CA GLU A 136 6.61 32.83 -15.40
C GLU A 136 5.15 32.80 -14.91
N LEU A 137 4.94 33.00 -13.61
CA LEU A 137 3.62 33.15 -13.02
C LEU A 137 3.40 34.60 -12.60
N GLY A 138 2.47 35.27 -13.28
CA GLY A 138 2.11 36.66 -13.04
C GLY A 138 1.55 36.92 -11.64
N PRO A 139 1.44 38.20 -11.23
CA PRO A 139 0.92 38.56 -9.91
C PRO A 139 -0.55 38.18 -9.77
N GLN A 140 -0.93 37.64 -8.61
CA GLN A 140 -2.29 37.15 -8.28
C GLN A 140 -2.84 36.12 -9.29
N ARG A 141 -1.97 35.46 -10.07
CA ARG A 141 -2.35 34.44 -11.05
C ARG A 141 -2.16 33.05 -10.48
N GLU A 142 -2.92 32.11 -11.06
CA GLU A 142 -2.82 30.69 -10.80
C GLU A 142 -2.44 29.92 -12.06
N THR A 143 -1.89 28.73 -11.86
CA THR A 143 -1.57 27.76 -12.89
C THR A 143 -1.82 26.36 -12.37
N GLU A 144 -2.03 25.41 -13.27
CA GLU A 144 -2.32 24.01 -12.96
C GLU A 144 -1.36 23.10 -13.73
N ILE A 145 -0.74 22.17 -13.01
CA ILE A 145 0.07 21.09 -13.56
C ILE A 145 -0.75 19.81 -13.41
N SER A 146 -0.98 19.10 -14.52
CA SER A 146 -1.69 17.83 -14.50
C SER A 146 -0.81 16.72 -15.06
N TYR A 147 -0.73 15.62 -14.33
CA TYR A 147 0.00 14.42 -14.75
C TYR A 147 -0.65 13.16 -14.19
N THR A 148 -0.45 12.04 -14.89
CA THR A 148 -0.96 10.73 -14.49
C THR A 148 0.21 9.85 -14.07
N ILE A 149 0.13 9.27 -12.87
CA ILE A 149 1.09 8.28 -12.37
C ILE A 149 0.50 6.88 -12.49
N GLU A 150 1.34 5.93 -12.89
CA GLU A 150 1.03 4.49 -12.91
C GLU A 150 1.57 3.84 -11.63
N THR A 151 0.77 2.96 -11.03
CA THR A 151 1.07 2.33 -9.74
C THR A 151 1.42 0.84 -9.87
N PRO A 152 2.68 0.49 -10.20
CA PRO A 152 3.05 -0.90 -10.52
C PRO A 152 3.13 -1.83 -9.30
N LEU A 153 3.34 -1.30 -8.10
CA LEU A 153 3.58 -2.07 -6.89
C LEU A 153 2.59 -1.69 -5.79
N ARG A 154 2.09 -2.68 -5.05
CA ARG A 154 1.31 -2.44 -3.83
C ARG A 154 2.16 -1.75 -2.76
N GLY A 155 1.50 -0.99 -1.91
CA GLY A 155 2.17 -0.29 -0.81
C GLY A 155 1.41 0.94 -0.34
N PHE A 156 1.95 1.54 0.72
CA PHE A 156 1.59 2.88 1.15
C PHE A 156 2.58 3.86 0.54
N TYR A 157 2.07 4.88 -0.14
CA TYR A 157 2.88 5.85 -0.86
C TYR A 157 2.42 7.27 -0.57
N THR A 158 3.33 8.20 -0.74
CA THR A 158 3.09 9.63 -0.53
C THR A 158 3.61 10.40 -1.74
N ILE A 159 2.79 11.30 -2.29
CA ILE A 159 3.23 12.31 -3.26
C ILE A 159 3.67 13.55 -2.47
N GLY A 160 4.77 14.16 -2.89
CA GLY A 160 5.36 15.33 -2.27
C GLY A 160 6.73 15.07 -1.63
N PRO A 161 7.40 16.12 -1.12
CA PRO A 161 6.96 17.52 -1.16
C PRO A 161 7.02 18.13 -2.57
N VAL A 162 6.46 19.33 -2.73
CA VAL A 162 6.60 20.11 -3.97
C VAL A 162 7.87 20.96 -3.86
N CYS A 163 8.87 20.67 -4.69
CA CYS A 163 10.09 21.46 -4.78
C CYS A 163 9.84 22.65 -5.71
N VAL A 164 10.02 23.87 -5.20
CA VAL A 164 9.88 25.11 -5.96
C VAL A 164 11.19 25.86 -5.93
N ARG A 165 11.74 26.17 -7.10
CA ARG A 165 12.81 27.13 -7.27
C ARG A 165 12.26 28.40 -7.91
N VAL A 166 12.46 29.52 -7.22
CA VAL A 166 12.08 30.86 -7.67
C VAL A 166 13.32 31.58 -8.17
N GLN A 167 13.27 32.06 -9.40
CA GLN A 167 14.31 32.91 -9.97
C GLN A 167 13.87 34.38 -9.92
N ASP A 168 14.84 35.29 -9.81
CA ASP A 168 14.61 36.70 -10.00
C ASP A 168 14.37 37.05 -11.48
N ALA A 169 13.85 38.24 -11.76
CA ALA A 169 13.52 38.67 -13.13
C ALA A 169 14.75 38.79 -14.05
N PHE A 170 15.97 38.82 -13.47
CA PHE A 170 17.23 38.91 -14.21
C PHE A 170 17.94 37.56 -14.38
N GLY A 171 17.42 36.48 -13.77
CA GLY A 171 18.04 35.14 -13.78
C GLY A 171 19.38 35.05 -13.06
N LEU A 172 19.73 36.02 -12.21
CA LEU A 172 21.03 36.12 -11.53
C LEU A 172 21.04 35.37 -10.21
N PHE A 173 19.88 35.27 -9.56
CA PHE A 173 19.74 34.59 -8.28
C PHE A 173 18.55 33.63 -8.31
N HIS A 174 18.73 32.47 -7.68
CA HIS A 174 17.65 31.53 -7.46
C HIS A 174 17.54 31.18 -5.98
N ASN A 175 16.32 30.96 -5.52
CA ASN A 175 16.03 30.45 -4.20
C ASN A 175 15.22 29.16 -4.34
N GLU A 176 15.61 28.11 -3.63
CA GLU A 176 14.96 26.80 -3.69
C GLU A 176 14.30 26.49 -2.36
N LYS A 177 13.08 25.96 -2.42
CA LYS A 177 12.28 25.67 -1.24
C LYS A 177 11.37 24.48 -1.47
N GLU A 178 11.15 23.70 -0.42
CA GLU A 178 10.16 22.63 -0.42
C GLU A 178 8.87 23.14 0.22
N ILE A 179 7.76 23.08 -0.52
CA ILE A 179 6.42 23.19 0.03
C ILE A 179 6.04 21.81 0.55
N HIS A 180 5.85 21.69 1.86
CA HIS A 180 5.50 20.45 2.57
C HIS A 180 4.04 20.03 2.34
N LEU A 181 3.67 19.89 1.07
CA LEU A 181 2.38 19.41 0.62
C LEU A 181 2.49 17.91 0.32
N TYR A 182 1.86 17.10 1.16
CA TYR A 182 1.91 15.63 1.09
C TYR A 182 0.52 15.08 0.82
N GLU A 183 0.44 14.06 -0.03
CA GLU A 183 -0.80 13.34 -0.30
C GLU A 183 -0.54 11.84 -0.22
N ASP A 184 -1.18 11.18 0.73
CA ASP A 184 -1.03 9.75 0.96
C ASP A 184 -2.03 8.95 0.14
N PHE A 185 -1.57 7.86 -0.47
CA PHE A 185 -2.43 6.93 -1.18
C PHE A 185 -1.99 5.48 -0.98
N LEU A 186 -2.96 4.59 -1.13
CA LEU A 186 -2.80 3.14 -0.90
C LEU A 186 -2.99 2.38 -2.21
N VAL A 187 -1.99 1.57 -2.55
CA VAL A 187 -2.05 0.65 -3.68
C VAL A 187 -2.26 -0.77 -3.15
N PHE A 188 -3.40 -1.36 -3.48
CA PHE A 188 -3.76 -2.74 -3.14
C PHE A 188 -3.11 -3.73 -4.11
N PRO A 189 -2.80 -4.97 -3.64
CA PRO A 189 -2.33 -6.04 -4.53
C PRO A 189 -3.29 -6.27 -5.69
N LYS A 190 -2.75 -6.59 -6.87
CA LYS A 190 -3.57 -7.02 -8.01
C LYS A 190 -4.40 -8.25 -7.65
N MET A 191 -5.66 -8.26 -8.06
CA MET A 191 -6.56 -9.41 -7.89
C MET A 191 -6.86 -10.04 -9.24
N GLU A 192 -6.93 -11.37 -9.24
CA GLU A 192 -7.38 -12.18 -10.37
C GLU A 192 -8.73 -12.81 -10.03
N ASP A 193 -9.65 -12.86 -11.00
CA ASP A 193 -10.93 -13.52 -10.82
C ASP A 193 -10.73 -15.04 -10.76
N ILE A 194 -10.94 -15.61 -9.57
CA ILE A 194 -10.87 -17.05 -9.34
C ILE A 194 -12.23 -17.68 -9.68
N LYS A 195 -12.24 -18.61 -10.65
CA LYS A 195 -13.47 -19.32 -11.05
C LYS A 195 -13.81 -20.47 -10.10
N ASP A 196 -12.80 -21.25 -9.74
CA ASP A 196 -12.91 -22.36 -8.79
C ASP A 196 -11.59 -22.48 -8.03
N ALA A 197 -11.63 -22.32 -6.72
CA ALA A 197 -10.44 -22.51 -5.88
C ALA A 197 -10.27 -23.98 -5.46
N MET A 198 -11.26 -24.85 -5.73
CA MET A 198 -11.34 -26.27 -5.34
C MET A 198 -11.10 -26.58 -3.84
N ILE A 199 -10.96 -25.56 -2.99
CA ILE A 199 -10.84 -25.64 -1.54
C ILE A 199 -12.25 -25.69 -0.96
N LYS A 200 -12.59 -26.77 -0.27
CA LYS A 200 -13.92 -27.01 0.31
C LYS A 200 -13.81 -27.32 1.80
N SER A 201 -14.34 -26.47 2.67
CA SER A 201 -14.43 -26.84 4.08
C SER A 201 -15.27 -28.10 4.28
N ARG A 202 -14.75 -29.02 5.10
CA ARG A 202 -15.51 -30.18 5.60
C ARG A 202 -16.33 -29.87 6.84
N VAL A 203 -16.14 -28.70 7.46
CA VAL A 203 -16.76 -28.35 8.74
C VAL A 203 -17.57 -27.05 8.61
N PRO A 204 -18.90 -27.13 8.80
CA PRO A 204 -19.76 -25.96 8.93
C PRO A 204 -19.44 -25.12 10.16
N LYS A 205 -19.52 -23.78 10.05
CA LYS A 205 -19.49 -22.88 11.22
C LYS A 205 -20.57 -23.27 12.23
N ILE A 206 -20.14 -23.68 13.42
CA ILE A 206 -21.04 -23.99 14.54
C ILE A 206 -21.37 -22.66 15.22
N PHE A 207 -22.62 -22.19 15.09
CA PHE A 207 -23.13 -21.15 15.98
C PHE A 207 -23.33 -21.77 17.37
N THR A 208 -22.66 -21.23 18.38
CA THR A 208 -22.87 -21.65 19.78
C THR A 208 -24.34 -21.47 20.16
N GLY A 209 -25.05 -22.58 20.37
CA GLY A 209 -26.47 -22.60 20.74
C GLY A 209 -27.45 -23.11 19.66
N ALA A 210 -26.99 -23.46 18.46
CA ALA A 210 -27.86 -24.01 17.42
C ALA A 210 -27.62 -25.52 17.22
N VAL A 211 -28.69 -26.30 17.30
CA VAL A 211 -28.80 -27.64 16.72
C VAL A 211 -28.26 -27.59 15.28
N ASN A 212 -27.60 -28.65 14.80
CA ASN A 212 -27.22 -28.80 13.39
C ASN A 212 -28.48 -28.79 12.51
N ILE A 213 -29.01 -27.61 12.19
CA ILE A 213 -30.09 -27.42 11.24
C ILE A 213 -29.40 -27.29 9.89
N ARG A 214 -29.22 -28.45 9.24
CA ARG A 214 -28.88 -28.54 7.83
C ARG A 214 -29.98 -27.78 7.07
N ASN A 215 -29.62 -26.74 6.33
CA ASN A 215 -30.59 -25.89 5.63
C ASN A 215 -30.51 -26.12 4.12
N PRO A 216 -31.66 -26.18 3.41
CA PRO A 216 -31.67 -26.26 1.96
C PRO A 216 -31.06 -24.98 1.33
N GLY A 217 -30.31 -25.14 0.24
CA GLY A 217 -29.59 -24.06 -0.44
C GLY A 217 -28.88 -24.49 -1.73
N GLU A 218 -27.98 -23.64 -2.22
CA GLU A 218 -27.26 -23.85 -3.49
C GLU A 218 -25.88 -24.49 -3.35
N GLY A 219 -25.63 -25.28 -2.30
CA GLY A 219 -24.34 -25.96 -2.17
C GLY A 219 -24.21 -27.19 -3.06
N SER A 220 -23.10 -27.89 -2.90
CA SER A 220 -22.77 -29.08 -3.73
C SER A 220 -23.16 -30.43 -3.12
N ASN A 221 -23.53 -30.46 -1.83
CA ASN A 221 -23.91 -31.68 -1.13
C ASN A 221 -25.41 -31.94 -1.24
N PHE A 222 -25.81 -33.16 -1.56
CA PHE A 222 -27.22 -33.55 -1.56
C PHE A 222 -27.81 -33.41 -0.14
N TYR A 223 -28.92 -32.69 -0.03
CA TYR A 223 -29.63 -32.47 1.23
C TYR A 223 -30.87 -33.34 1.33
N ASN A 224 -31.79 -33.18 0.36
CA ASN A 224 -33.04 -33.92 0.33
C ASN A 224 -33.58 -34.01 -1.10
N LEU A 225 -34.58 -34.86 -1.29
CA LEU A 225 -35.39 -34.91 -2.49
C LEU A 225 -36.74 -34.25 -2.20
N ARG A 226 -37.17 -33.32 -3.05
CA ARG A 226 -38.51 -32.71 -2.93
C ARG A 226 -39.27 -32.74 -4.25
N GLU A 227 -40.59 -32.60 -4.16
CA GLU A 227 -41.43 -32.43 -5.34
C GLU A 227 -41.06 -31.12 -6.07
N TYR A 228 -41.09 -31.17 -7.41
CA TYR A 228 -40.84 -30.05 -8.30
C TYR A 228 -41.90 -28.97 -8.10
N ILE A 229 -41.46 -27.71 -7.97
CA ILE A 229 -42.33 -26.54 -7.94
C ILE A 229 -42.11 -25.75 -9.24
N PRO A 230 -43.18 -25.26 -9.89
CA PRO A 230 -43.05 -24.41 -11.07
C PRO A 230 -42.09 -23.22 -10.83
N GLY A 231 -40.99 -23.18 -11.58
CA GLY A 231 -39.91 -22.21 -11.40
C GLY A 231 -38.56 -22.85 -11.05
N ASP A 232 -38.55 -24.13 -10.64
CA ASP A 232 -37.32 -24.85 -10.38
C ASP A 232 -36.51 -25.10 -11.67
N PRO A 233 -35.16 -25.00 -11.62
CA PRO A 233 -34.33 -25.29 -12.78
C PRO A 233 -34.43 -26.76 -13.20
N MET A 234 -34.72 -27.02 -14.48
CA MET A 234 -34.79 -28.38 -15.06
C MET A 234 -33.51 -29.21 -14.82
N LYS A 235 -32.34 -28.56 -14.76
CA LYS A 235 -31.06 -29.22 -14.47
C LYS A 235 -30.98 -29.87 -13.08
N LYS A 236 -31.85 -29.47 -12.14
CA LYS A 236 -31.90 -30.04 -10.78
C LYS A 236 -32.88 -31.22 -10.68
N VAL A 237 -33.62 -31.55 -11.74
CA VAL A 237 -34.58 -32.67 -11.76
C VAL A 237 -33.82 -34.00 -11.66
N ASN A 238 -34.21 -34.82 -10.69
CA ASN A 238 -33.71 -36.17 -10.52
C ASN A 238 -34.63 -37.14 -11.27
N TRP A 239 -34.31 -37.40 -12.54
CA TRP A 239 -35.10 -38.29 -13.40
C TRP A 239 -35.23 -39.72 -12.85
N LYS A 240 -34.18 -40.22 -12.19
CA LYS A 240 -34.20 -41.56 -11.58
C LYS A 240 -35.17 -41.64 -10.41
N ALA A 241 -35.24 -40.60 -9.58
CA ALA A 241 -36.19 -40.56 -8.47
C ALA A 241 -37.62 -40.28 -8.96
N THR A 242 -37.78 -39.41 -9.97
CA THR A 242 -39.05 -39.14 -10.65
C THR A 242 -39.68 -40.42 -11.22
N ALA A 243 -38.88 -41.27 -11.88
CA ALA A 243 -39.34 -42.54 -12.43
C ALA A 243 -39.81 -43.56 -11.37
N ARG A 244 -39.44 -43.38 -10.09
CA ARG A 244 -39.80 -44.27 -8.98
C ARG A 244 -40.97 -43.74 -8.14
N GLN A 245 -41.37 -42.47 -8.28
CA GLN A 245 -42.46 -41.85 -7.54
C GLN A 245 -43.70 -41.60 -8.42
N ASP A 246 -44.18 -42.63 -9.11
CA ASP A 246 -45.48 -42.64 -9.81
C ASP A 246 -45.76 -41.39 -10.68
N GLY A 247 -44.73 -40.88 -11.36
CA GLY A 247 -44.86 -39.75 -12.29
C GLY A 247 -44.76 -38.34 -11.65
N LYS A 248 -44.55 -38.24 -10.33
CA LYS A 248 -44.25 -36.96 -9.68
C LYS A 248 -42.81 -36.54 -9.95
N MET A 249 -42.63 -35.35 -10.52
CA MET A 249 -41.30 -34.82 -10.83
C MET A 249 -40.58 -34.44 -9.53
N MET A 250 -39.38 -34.99 -9.34
CA MET A 250 -38.58 -34.80 -8.14
C MET A 250 -37.32 -33.99 -8.44
N VAL A 251 -36.97 -33.08 -7.55
CA VAL A 251 -35.81 -32.19 -7.66
C VAL A 251 -34.82 -32.50 -6.54
N ASN A 252 -33.53 -32.54 -6.87
CA ASN A 252 -32.46 -32.60 -5.87
C ASN A 252 -32.36 -31.25 -5.17
N GLU A 253 -32.61 -31.24 -3.87
CA GLU A 253 -32.32 -30.12 -3.01
C GLU A 253 -30.92 -30.31 -2.42
N PHE A 254 -30.10 -29.27 -2.50
CA PHE A 254 -28.73 -29.31 -2.00
C PHE A 254 -28.63 -28.57 -0.67
N GLU A 255 -27.65 -28.95 0.14
CA GLU A 255 -27.37 -28.31 1.42
C GLU A 255 -26.74 -26.96 1.14
N LYS A 256 -27.12 -25.91 1.86
CA LYS A 256 -26.43 -24.62 1.76
C LYS A 256 -24.96 -24.84 2.11
N ASP A 257 -24.04 -24.40 1.23
CA ASP A 257 -22.61 -24.40 1.53
C ASP A 257 -22.41 -23.73 2.89
N ALA A 258 -21.77 -24.45 3.81
CA ALA A 258 -21.58 -23.93 5.14
C ALA A 258 -20.62 -22.74 5.12
N VAL A 259 -20.90 -21.72 5.92
CA VAL A 259 -19.96 -20.62 6.16
C VAL A 259 -18.66 -21.26 6.64
N SER A 260 -17.63 -21.20 5.80
CA SER A 260 -16.37 -21.85 6.07
C SER A 260 -15.45 -20.87 6.77
N ASP A 261 -14.71 -21.42 7.72
CA ASP A 261 -13.76 -20.65 8.48
C ASP A 261 -12.37 -20.74 7.82
N ILE A 262 -12.07 -19.86 6.86
CA ILE A 262 -10.84 -19.92 6.08
C ILE A 262 -9.73 -19.08 6.70
N ILE A 263 -8.54 -19.64 6.85
CA ILE A 263 -7.35 -18.94 7.33
C ILE A 263 -6.30 -18.96 6.21
N ILE A 264 -5.88 -17.78 5.78
CA ILE A 264 -4.75 -17.62 4.86
C ILE A 264 -3.51 -17.30 5.71
N ILE A 265 -2.47 -18.12 5.62
CA ILE A 265 -1.16 -17.89 6.21
C ILE A 265 -0.23 -17.49 5.08
N LEU A 266 0.33 -16.30 5.14
CA LEU A 266 1.25 -15.78 4.13
C LEU A 266 2.64 -15.61 4.74
N ASP A 267 3.62 -16.20 4.05
CA ASP A 267 5.04 -16.12 4.38
C ASP A 267 5.64 -14.81 3.88
N SER A 268 5.88 -13.90 4.82
CA SER A 268 6.57 -12.63 4.60
C SER A 268 7.95 -12.63 5.25
N ARG A 269 8.61 -13.80 5.37
CA ARG A 269 10.03 -13.88 5.74
C ARG A 269 10.91 -13.24 4.66
N LYS A 270 12.16 -12.95 5.01
CA LYS A 270 13.14 -12.35 4.09
C LYS A 270 13.32 -13.13 2.79
N ILE A 271 13.27 -14.46 2.85
CA ILE A 271 13.39 -15.35 1.67
C ILE A 271 12.30 -15.09 0.62
N SER A 272 11.12 -14.60 1.02
CA SER A 272 10.03 -14.29 0.09
C SER A 272 10.30 -13.08 -0.81
N GLU A 273 11.35 -12.30 -0.55
CA GLU A 273 11.81 -11.19 -1.42
C GLU A 273 12.74 -11.65 -2.54
N THR A 274 13.09 -12.94 -2.62
CA THR A 274 14.00 -13.45 -3.64
C THR A 274 13.41 -13.24 -5.04
N GLY A 275 14.11 -12.41 -5.83
CA GLY A 275 13.74 -12.03 -7.19
C GLY A 275 13.69 -10.50 -7.39
N PRO A 276 13.30 -10.03 -8.59
CA PRO A 276 13.03 -8.61 -8.82
C PRO A 276 11.96 -8.05 -7.89
N VAL A 277 12.00 -6.73 -7.61
CA VAL A 277 11.03 -6.04 -6.73
C VAL A 277 9.58 -6.25 -7.17
N SER A 278 9.34 -6.30 -8.49
CA SER A 278 8.02 -6.54 -9.08
C SER A 278 7.65 -8.02 -9.27
N ARG A 279 8.62 -8.94 -9.10
CA ARG A 279 8.48 -10.37 -9.35
C ARG A 279 9.26 -11.16 -8.30
N ASN A 280 8.61 -11.46 -7.19
CA ASN A 280 9.15 -12.30 -6.11
C ASN A 280 8.00 -13.04 -5.41
N SER A 281 8.35 -14.08 -4.64
CA SER A 281 7.37 -14.96 -3.98
C SER A 281 6.37 -14.20 -3.10
N LEU A 282 6.77 -13.09 -2.46
CA LEU A 282 5.86 -12.25 -1.68
C LEU A 282 4.84 -11.52 -2.59
N VAL A 283 5.25 -11.00 -3.74
CA VAL A 283 4.33 -10.38 -4.71
C VAL A 283 3.29 -11.38 -5.21
N TYR A 284 3.71 -12.58 -5.59
CA TYR A 284 2.77 -13.63 -6.01
C TYR A 284 1.85 -14.06 -4.86
N SER A 285 2.40 -14.29 -3.67
CA SER A 285 1.62 -14.68 -2.48
C SER A 285 0.58 -13.63 -2.09
N THR A 286 0.92 -12.34 -2.14
CA THR A 286 -0.04 -11.27 -1.78
C THR A 286 -1.16 -11.10 -2.80
N ARG A 287 -0.86 -11.26 -4.10
CA ARG A 287 -1.89 -11.30 -5.16
C ARG A 287 -2.80 -12.52 -5.01
N ALA A 288 -2.24 -13.68 -4.71
CA ALA A 288 -3.02 -14.88 -4.42
C ALA A 288 -3.89 -14.73 -3.18
N ALA A 289 -3.34 -14.19 -2.09
CA ALA A 289 -4.08 -13.92 -0.85
C ALA A 289 -5.25 -12.95 -1.11
N ALA A 290 -5.02 -11.88 -1.87
CA ALA A 290 -6.05 -10.91 -2.23
C ALA A 290 -7.16 -11.56 -3.05
N SER A 291 -6.79 -12.32 -4.08
CA SER A 291 -7.72 -13.01 -4.99
C SER A 291 -8.53 -14.08 -4.26
N LEU A 292 -7.88 -14.91 -3.43
CA LEU A 292 -8.54 -15.93 -2.60
C LEU A 292 -9.47 -15.28 -1.57
N SER A 293 -9.05 -14.19 -0.93
CA SER A 293 -9.90 -13.44 0.01
C SER A 293 -11.16 -12.93 -0.68
N GLN A 294 -11.04 -12.33 -1.86
CA GLN A 294 -12.18 -11.87 -2.64
C GLN A 294 -13.11 -13.04 -3.01
N TYR A 295 -12.55 -14.14 -3.51
CA TYR A 295 -13.29 -15.34 -3.89
C TYR A 295 -14.13 -15.89 -2.72
N PHE A 296 -13.50 -16.13 -1.57
CA PHE A 296 -14.19 -16.71 -0.41
C PHE A 296 -15.19 -15.74 0.24
N LEU A 297 -14.84 -14.46 0.35
CA LEU A 297 -15.78 -13.47 0.88
C LEU A 297 -17.00 -13.30 -0.03
N SER A 298 -16.86 -13.47 -1.36
CA SER A 298 -17.99 -13.45 -2.30
C SER A 298 -18.96 -14.63 -2.08
N ARG A 299 -18.43 -15.78 -1.61
CA ARG A 299 -19.20 -16.97 -1.21
C ARG A 299 -19.80 -16.85 0.20
N ARG A 300 -19.62 -15.71 0.86
CA ARG A 300 -20.01 -15.44 2.26
C ARG A 300 -19.26 -16.29 3.29
N ASP A 301 -18.11 -16.83 2.92
CA ASP A 301 -17.19 -17.45 3.88
C ASP A 301 -16.54 -16.38 4.75
N SER A 302 -16.06 -16.79 5.92
CA SER A 302 -15.36 -15.92 6.85
C SER A 302 -13.85 -16.12 6.68
N VAL A 303 -13.11 -15.08 6.30
CA VAL A 303 -11.68 -15.15 5.95
C VAL A 303 -10.85 -14.42 7.00
N GLY A 304 -9.84 -15.09 7.54
CA GLY A 304 -8.76 -14.50 8.35
C GLY A 304 -7.42 -14.55 7.62
N LEU A 305 -6.49 -13.70 8.02
CA LEU A 305 -5.15 -13.60 7.43
C LEU A 305 -4.09 -13.60 8.52
N VAL A 306 -3.00 -14.32 8.31
CA VAL A 306 -1.84 -14.37 9.18
C VAL A 306 -0.61 -14.09 8.33
N LEU A 307 0.08 -12.99 8.61
CA LEU A 307 1.35 -12.63 8.01
C LEU A 307 2.45 -12.96 9.00
N TYR A 308 3.51 -13.64 8.57
CA TYR A 308 4.63 -13.96 9.44
C TYR A 308 5.98 -13.72 8.76
N GLY A 309 6.92 -13.16 9.52
CA GLY A 309 8.26 -12.88 9.05
C GLY A 309 9.15 -12.50 10.22
N ASP A 310 9.25 -11.20 10.48
CA ASP A 310 9.89 -10.64 11.69
C ASP A 310 8.92 -10.68 12.87
N GLU A 311 7.66 -10.31 12.61
CA GLU A 311 6.56 -10.40 13.54
C GLU A 311 5.43 -11.26 12.96
N ILE A 312 4.55 -11.75 13.83
CA ILE A 312 3.33 -12.46 13.43
C ILE A 312 2.16 -11.49 13.59
N THR A 313 1.63 -11.01 12.47
CA THR A 313 0.44 -10.15 12.42
C THR A 313 -0.76 -10.96 11.97
N SER A 314 -1.84 -10.97 12.75
CA SER A 314 -3.09 -11.64 12.39
C SER A 314 -4.24 -10.66 12.22
N VAL A 315 -5.11 -10.94 11.26
CA VAL A 315 -6.43 -10.35 11.11
C VAL A 315 -7.44 -11.44 11.42
N ASP A 316 -8.30 -11.14 12.39
CA ASP A 316 -9.38 -12.04 12.76
C ASP A 316 -10.34 -12.27 11.60
N ARG A 317 -11.04 -13.37 11.73
CA ARG A 317 -11.92 -13.93 10.73
C ARG A 317 -13.22 -13.12 10.66
N ASP A 318 -13.54 -12.57 9.50
CA ASP A 318 -14.82 -11.88 9.28
C ASP A 318 -15.33 -12.06 7.84
N THR A 319 -16.51 -11.52 7.54
CA THR A 319 -17.21 -11.65 6.26
C THR A 319 -17.40 -10.30 5.57
N GLY A 320 -17.76 -10.34 4.28
CA GLY A 320 -18.23 -9.18 3.54
C GLY A 320 -17.14 -8.21 3.07
N LYS A 321 -17.58 -7.11 2.46
CA LYS A 321 -16.69 -6.15 1.77
C LYS A 321 -15.75 -5.39 2.71
N LYS A 322 -16.20 -5.09 3.94
CA LYS A 322 -15.37 -4.42 4.93
C LYS A 322 -14.14 -5.26 5.27
N GLN A 323 -14.35 -6.57 5.47
CA GLN A 323 -13.26 -7.50 5.72
C GLN A 323 -12.27 -7.53 4.55
N LEU A 324 -12.77 -7.56 3.31
CA LEU A 324 -11.89 -7.52 2.12
C LEU A 324 -10.94 -6.31 2.18
N TYR A 325 -11.44 -5.11 2.48
CA TYR A 325 -10.58 -3.93 2.60
C TYR A 325 -9.56 -4.02 3.74
N VAL A 326 -9.92 -4.61 4.89
CA VAL A 326 -8.98 -4.83 6.00
C VAL A 326 -7.85 -5.77 5.56
N LEU A 327 -8.19 -6.88 4.90
CA LEU A 327 -7.23 -7.84 4.38
C LEU A 327 -6.32 -7.22 3.32
N LEU A 328 -6.88 -6.52 2.33
CA LEU A 328 -6.12 -5.83 1.28
C LEU A 328 -5.16 -4.77 1.85
N THR A 329 -5.60 -4.03 2.87
CA THR A 329 -4.75 -3.02 3.53
C THR A 329 -3.55 -3.67 4.22
N LYS A 330 -3.75 -4.82 4.88
CA LYS A 330 -2.66 -5.57 5.51
C LYS A 330 -1.71 -6.19 4.49
N LEU A 331 -2.24 -6.71 3.38
CA LEU A 331 -1.44 -7.23 2.27
C LEU A 331 -0.62 -6.14 1.58
N ALA A 332 -1.18 -4.94 1.38
CA ALA A 332 -0.48 -3.80 0.81
C ALA A 332 0.72 -3.37 1.68
N GLY A 333 0.60 -3.44 3.01
CA GLY A 333 1.69 -3.13 3.94
C GLY A 333 2.69 -4.25 4.21
N SER A 334 2.50 -5.43 3.62
CA SER A 334 3.38 -6.57 3.90
C SER A 334 4.76 -6.37 3.27
N MET A 335 5.81 -6.60 4.06
CA MET A 335 7.21 -6.53 3.65
C MET A 335 7.92 -7.82 4.02
N ALA A 336 8.86 -8.26 3.19
CA ALA A 336 9.66 -9.46 3.44
C ALA A 336 10.75 -9.16 4.50
N LYS A 337 10.54 -9.61 5.74
CA LYS A 337 11.47 -9.37 6.86
C LYS A 337 11.49 -10.55 7.82
N GLY A 338 12.57 -10.72 8.55
CA GLY A 338 12.72 -11.77 9.57
C GLY A 338 12.76 -13.20 9.02
N ASN A 339 12.82 -14.18 9.93
CA ASN A 339 12.90 -15.61 9.58
C ASN A 339 11.99 -16.51 10.43
N THR A 340 10.98 -15.96 11.13
CA THR A 340 10.16 -16.70 12.10
C THR A 340 9.66 -18.03 11.51
N PRO A 341 10.03 -19.19 12.08
CA PRO A 341 9.63 -20.50 11.57
C PRO A 341 8.12 -20.70 11.58
N LEU A 342 7.59 -21.38 10.55
CA LEU A 342 6.16 -21.66 10.37
C LEU A 342 5.57 -22.40 11.57
N LYS A 343 6.33 -23.29 12.21
CA LYS A 343 5.86 -24.02 13.40
C LYS A 343 5.46 -23.10 14.55
N ILE A 344 6.17 -21.99 14.75
CA ILE A 344 5.84 -21.00 15.78
C ILE A 344 4.49 -20.34 15.44
N VAL A 345 4.28 -20.02 14.17
CA VAL A 345 3.05 -19.42 13.65
C VAL A 345 1.88 -20.37 13.83
N THR A 346 2.01 -21.62 13.37
CA THR A 346 0.95 -22.63 13.50
C THR A 346 0.60 -22.87 14.96
N ASN A 347 1.58 -22.95 15.86
CA ASN A 347 1.34 -23.12 17.29
C ASN A 347 0.57 -21.94 17.91
N ARG A 348 0.84 -20.71 17.46
CA ARG A 348 0.15 -19.50 17.95
C ARG A 348 -1.30 -19.43 17.47
N ILE A 349 -1.58 -19.81 16.23
CA ILE A 349 -2.93 -19.71 15.65
C ILE A 349 -3.81 -20.90 16.03
N MET A 350 -3.23 -22.08 16.28
CA MET A 350 -3.96 -23.33 16.52
C MET A 350 -5.08 -23.25 17.58
N PRO A 351 -4.87 -22.56 18.73
CA PRO A 351 -5.91 -22.46 19.76
C PRO A 351 -7.11 -21.61 19.35
N HIS A 352 -6.96 -20.76 18.33
CA HIS A 352 -7.93 -19.75 17.92
C HIS A 352 -8.72 -20.16 16.67
N ILE A 353 -8.51 -21.38 16.17
CA ILE A 353 -9.09 -21.86 14.90
C ILE A 353 -9.84 -23.19 15.10
N ASN A 354 -11.01 -23.30 14.48
CA ASN A 354 -11.86 -24.48 14.58
C ASN A 354 -11.24 -25.67 13.82
N ARG A 355 -11.21 -26.86 14.43
CA ARG A 355 -10.73 -28.08 13.73
C ARG A 355 -11.50 -28.29 12.43
N GLY A 356 -10.80 -28.71 11.37
CA GLY A 356 -11.41 -28.91 10.04
C GLY A 356 -11.63 -27.65 9.21
N SER A 357 -11.22 -26.48 9.72
CA SER A 357 -11.12 -25.25 8.95
C SER A 357 -10.10 -25.39 7.80
N PRO A 358 -10.38 -24.84 6.61
CA PRO A 358 -9.38 -24.73 5.56
C PRO A 358 -8.26 -23.76 5.97
N VAL A 359 -7.02 -24.24 5.90
CA VAL A 359 -5.79 -23.46 6.07
C VAL A 359 -5.08 -23.40 4.73
N ILE A 360 -4.90 -22.19 4.22
CA ILE A 360 -4.20 -21.93 2.97
C ILE A 360 -2.86 -21.31 3.31
N LEU A 361 -1.77 -22.02 3.05
CA LEU A 361 -0.41 -21.55 3.23
C LEU A 361 0.14 -21.03 1.90
N LEU A 362 0.57 -19.78 1.88
CA LEU A 362 1.25 -19.14 0.77
C LEU A 362 2.70 -18.95 1.18
N SER A 363 3.60 -19.81 0.70
CA SER A 363 5.00 -19.82 1.11
C SER A 363 5.89 -20.39 0.01
N PRO A 364 7.08 -19.80 -0.24
CA PRO A 364 8.06 -20.41 -1.13
C PRO A 364 8.57 -21.76 -0.60
N LEU A 365 8.22 -22.21 0.62
CA LEU A 365 8.68 -23.49 1.19
C LEU A 365 10.22 -23.62 1.28
N GLU A 366 10.91 -22.49 1.39
CA GLU A 366 12.36 -22.40 1.45
C GLU A 366 12.82 -21.97 2.84
N GLU A 367 14.03 -22.40 3.21
CA GLU A 367 14.75 -21.98 4.43
C GLU A 367 13.94 -22.08 5.75
N ASP A 368 13.10 -23.11 5.91
CA ASP A 368 12.46 -23.43 7.19
C ASP A 368 12.40 -24.95 7.44
N PRO A 369 13.25 -25.48 8.34
CA PRO A 369 13.27 -26.91 8.64
C PRO A 369 12.02 -27.39 9.38
N THR A 370 11.16 -26.49 9.85
CA THR A 370 9.98 -26.81 10.66
C THR A 370 8.70 -26.98 9.83
N ILE A 371 8.76 -26.74 8.51
CA ILE A 371 7.59 -26.79 7.61
C ILE A 371 6.86 -28.14 7.72
N VAL A 372 7.59 -29.25 7.63
CA VAL A 372 7.03 -30.60 7.67
C VAL A 372 6.32 -30.84 9.01
N ASP A 373 6.96 -30.47 10.12
CA ASP A 373 6.38 -30.61 11.46
C ASP A 373 5.15 -29.71 11.67
N ALA A 374 5.15 -28.51 11.09
CA ALA A 374 4.02 -27.58 11.17
C ALA A 374 2.81 -28.13 10.40
N VAL A 375 3.03 -28.64 9.19
CA VAL A 375 1.97 -29.24 8.36
C VAL A 375 1.48 -30.55 8.97
N ARG A 376 2.36 -31.39 9.52
CA ARG A 376 1.96 -32.64 10.22
C ARG A 376 1.04 -32.34 11.39
N ASP A 377 1.32 -31.30 12.18
CA ASP A 377 0.47 -30.90 13.30
C ASP A 377 -0.91 -30.42 12.84
N LEU A 378 -0.97 -29.59 11.79
CA LEU A 378 -2.24 -29.15 11.22
C LEU A 378 -3.05 -30.36 10.73
N ARG A 379 -2.42 -31.29 10.01
CA ARG A 379 -3.09 -32.48 9.49
C ARG A 379 -3.55 -33.44 10.59
N SER A 380 -2.75 -33.65 11.64
CA SER A 380 -3.14 -34.49 12.80
C SER A 380 -4.35 -33.93 13.56
N ARG A 381 -4.58 -32.61 13.49
CA ARG A 381 -5.74 -31.93 14.08
C ARG A 381 -6.90 -31.77 13.09
N ASN A 382 -6.83 -32.48 11.97
CA ASN A 382 -7.87 -32.59 10.95
C ASN A 382 -8.11 -31.31 10.15
N PHE A 383 -7.17 -30.36 10.12
CA PHE A 383 -7.25 -29.18 9.23
C PHE A 383 -7.04 -29.60 7.78
N GLU A 384 -7.77 -28.96 6.87
CA GLU A 384 -7.49 -29.09 5.44
C GLU A 384 -6.40 -28.09 5.05
N VAL A 385 -5.23 -28.61 4.68
CA VAL A 385 -4.07 -27.77 4.36
C VAL A 385 -3.92 -27.72 2.85
N THR A 386 -4.02 -26.51 2.29
CA THR A 386 -3.65 -26.23 0.91
C THR A 386 -2.41 -25.34 0.94
N ILE A 387 -1.41 -25.66 0.14
CA ILE A 387 -0.15 -24.95 0.07
C ILE A 387 0.01 -24.48 -1.37
N LEU A 388 0.11 -23.17 -1.58
CA LEU A 388 0.49 -22.58 -2.85
C LEU A 388 1.91 -22.05 -2.70
N SER A 389 2.82 -22.60 -3.49
CA SER A 389 4.25 -22.31 -3.34
C SER A 389 4.80 -21.59 -4.55
N PRO A 390 4.86 -20.24 -4.53
CA PRO A 390 5.52 -19.49 -5.59
C PRO A 390 7.03 -19.69 -5.51
N SER A 391 7.58 -20.37 -6.52
CA SER A 391 9.01 -20.69 -6.60
C SER A 391 9.85 -19.43 -6.75
N SER A 392 10.96 -19.35 -6.01
CA SER A 392 11.94 -18.27 -6.11
C SER A 392 13.15 -18.64 -6.99
N LEU A 393 13.35 -19.95 -7.23
CA LEU A 393 14.53 -20.53 -7.86
C LEU A 393 14.74 -20.02 -9.29
N GLU A 394 13.66 -19.86 -10.06
CA GLU A 394 13.70 -19.35 -11.43
C GLU A 394 14.33 -17.95 -11.47
N PHE A 395 14.01 -17.08 -10.48
CA PHE A 395 14.57 -15.73 -10.43
C PHE A 395 16.06 -15.73 -10.12
N GLU A 396 16.51 -16.63 -9.24
CA GLU A 396 17.93 -16.73 -8.89
C GLU A 396 18.76 -17.32 -10.03
N PHE A 397 18.20 -18.29 -10.76
CA PHE A 397 18.80 -18.85 -11.95
C PHE A 397 18.90 -17.80 -13.07
N ASP A 398 17.82 -17.07 -13.36
CA ASP A 398 17.80 -16.00 -14.36
C ASP A 398 18.77 -14.86 -14.01
N ALA A 399 18.90 -14.53 -12.72
CA ALA A 399 19.86 -13.56 -12.22
C ALA A 399 21.32 -14.06 -12.20
N ARG A 400 21.58 -15.30 -12.65
CA ARG A 400 22.90 -15.98 -12.61
C ARG A 400 23.51 -16.05 -11.21
N ARG A 401 22.68 -16.08 -10.18
CA ARG A 401 23.10 -16.31 -8.78
C ARG A 401 23.26 -17.79 -8.48
N LEU A 402 22.50 -18.63 -9.20
CA LEU A 402 22.64 -20.08 -9.21
C LEU A 402 23.25 -20.53 -10.53
N ASP A 403 24.20 -21.45 -10.46
CA ASP A 403 24.63 -22.21 -11.62
C ASP A 403 23.61 -23.33 -11.91
N ARG A 404 23.78 -24.00 -13.06
CA ARG A 404 22.85 -25.07 -13.45
C ARG A 404 22.83 -26.21 -12.43
N THR A 405 23.98 -26.59 -11.90
CA THR A 405 24.05 -27.68 -10.92
C THR A 405 23.35 -27.30 -9.61
N GLY A 406 23.58 -26.09 -9.10
CA GLY A 406 22.88 -25.58 -7.92
C GLY A 406 21.37 -25.50 -8.10
N TYR A 407 20.90 -25.03 -9.27
CA TYR A 407 19.48 -25.00 -9.60
C TYR A 407 18.86 -26.40 -9.56
N GLU A 408 19.47 -27.40 -10.21
CA GLU A 408 18.93 -28.77 -10.24
C GLU A 408 18.91 -29.40 -8.83
N VAL A 409 19.90 -29.12 -7.99
CA VAL A 409 19.95 -29.60 -6.60
C VAL A 409 18.81 -28.98 -5.78
N LEU A 410 18.67 -27.66 -5.78
CA LEU A 410 17.63 -26.98 -5.02
C LEU A 410 16.22 -27.33 -5.52
N LYS A 411 16.05 -27.49 -6.83
CA LYS A 411 14.80 -27.97 -7.43
C LYS A 411 14.46 -29.38 -6.94
N THR A 412 15.45 -30.28 -6.91
CA THR A 412 15.26 -31.64 -6.39
C THR A 412 14.90 -31.64 -4.90
N GLU A 413 15.57 -30.83 -4.08
CA GLU A 413 15.25 -30.70 -2.64
C GLU A 413 13.82 -30.18 -2.43
N ARG A 414 13.42 -29.19 -3.22
CA ARG A 414 12.05 -28.65 -3.24
C ARG A 414 11.02 -29.70 -3.62
N ASP A 415 11.27 -30.48 -4.67
CA ASP A 415 10.37 -31.55 -5.12
C ASP A 415 10.20 -32.64 -4.05
N ILE A 416 11.29 -33.01 -3.37
CA ILE A 416 11.26 -33.96 -2.24
C ILE A 416 10.40 -33.41 -1.09
N LEU A 417 10.61 -32.14 -0.71
CA LEU A 417 9.82 -31.50 0.33
C LEU A 417 8.33 -31.47 -0.04
N MET A 418 7.99 -31.08 -1.27
CA MET A 418 6.60 -31.08 -1.72
C MET A 418 5.97 -32.47 -1.71
N ALA A 419 6.73 -33.50 -2.12
CA ALA A 419 6.27 -34.89 -2.08
C ALA A 419 6.02 -35.36 -0.63
N GLU A 420 6.89 -35.00 0.32
CA GLU A 420 6.70 -35.30 1.73
C GLU A 420 5.43 -34.62 2.29
N LEU A 421 5.22 -33.34 1.96
CA LEU A 421 4.04 -32.59 2.38
C LEU A 421 2.74 -33.16 1.78
N ARG A 422 2.77 -33.60 0.53
CA ARG A 422 1.65 -34.35 -0.10
C ARG A 422 1.41 -35.68 0.61
N GLY A 423 2.47 -36.37 1.03
CA GLY A 423 2.40 -37.60 1.84
C GLY A 423 1.69 -37.42 3.19
N LEU A 424 1.75 -36.20 3.77
CA LEU A 424 0.98 -35.82 4.97
C LEU A 424 -0.50 -35.49 4.66
N GLY A 425 -0.90 -35.55 3.39
CA GLY A 425 -2.24 -35.24 2.90
C GLY A 425 -2.54 -33.75 2.75
N ALA A 426 -1.50 -32.91 2.65
CA ALA A 426 -1.68 -31.51 2.22
C ALA A 426 -1.79 -31.44 0.68
N TYR A 427 -2.62 -30.51 0.19
CA TYR A 427 -2.67 -30.22 -1.25
C TYR A 427 -1.58 -29.20 -1.58
N VAL A 428 -0.52 -29.62 -2.26
CA VAL A 428 0.63 -28.76 -2.56
C VAL A 428 0.66 -28.42 -4.05
N MET A 429 0.54 -27.13 -4.35
CA MET A 429 0.58 -26.54 -5.67
C MET A 429 1.91 -25.82 -5.84
N ASP A 430 2.72 -26.28 -6.80
CA ASP A 430 3.90 -25.54 -7.23
C ASP A 430 3.47 -24.44 -8.18
N TRP A 431 3.93 -23.22 -7.93
CA TRP A 431 3.52 -22.06 -8.69
C TRP A 431 4.74 -21.39 -9.30
N GLU A 432 4.92 -21.62 -10.60
CA GLU A 432 5.97 -20.96 -11.36
C GLU A 432 5.59 -19.50 -11.68
N PRO A 433 6.55 -18.56 -11.71
CA PRO A 433 6.32 -17.14 -11.94
C PRO A 433 5.52 -16.76 -13.21
N ASP A 434 5.56 -17.59 -14.25
CA ASP A 434 4.89 -17.35 -15.54
C ASP A 434 3.52 -18.05 -15.62
N MET A 435 3.17 -18.85 -14.61
CA MET A 435 1.89 -19.54 -14.54
C MET A 435 0.81 -18.62 -13.95
N MET A 436 -0.36 -18.56 -14.59
CA MET A 436 -1.53 -17.84 -14.04
C MET A 436 -2.00 -18.52 -12.74
N LEU A 437 -2.51 -17.73 -11.78
CA LEU A 437 -2.98 -18.25 -10.48
C LEU A 437 -4.06 -19.31 -10.66
N ASN A 438 -5.03 -19.08 -11.55
CA ASN A 438 -6.08 -20.05 -11.85
C ASN A 438 -5.54 -21.39 -12.35
N THR A 439 -4.45 -21.38 -13.11
CA THR A 439 -3.79 -22.61 -13.60
C THR A 439 -3.12 -23.35 -12.44
N ALA A 440 -2.41 -22.62 -11.58
CA ALA A 440 -1.77 -23.19 -10.38
C ALA A 440 -2.80 -23.83 -9.43
N LEU A 441 -3.94 -23.16 -9.21
CA LEU A 441 -5.05 -23.67 -8.40
C LEU A 441 -5.72 -24.93 -9.00
N THR A 442 -5.71 -25.06 -10.33
CA THR A 442 -6.35 -26.20 -11.04
C THR A 442 -5.40 -27.41 -11.17
N GLY A 443 -4.08 -27.18 -11.25
CA GLY A 443 -3.07 -28.22 -11.43
C GLY A 443 -3.00 -29.28 -10.33
N ALA A 444 -3.65 -29.04 -9.18
CA ALA A 444 -3.68 -29.93 -8.02
C ALA A 444 -4.37 -31.30 -8.22
N ARG A 445 -4.86 -31.63 -9.43
CA ARG A 445 -5.55 -32.91 -9.72
C ARG A 445 -4.75 -33.93 -10.55
N GLY A 446 -3.46 -33.68 -10.79
CA GLY A 446 -2.66 -34.49 -11.71
C GLY A 446 -1.98 -35.76 -11.17
N PHE A 447 -1.96 -36.00 -9.85
CA PHE A 447 -1.19 -37.11 -9.26
C PHE A 447 -1.93 -37.81 -8.12
#